data_AF-A0A496TLY4-F1
#
_entry.id   AF-A0A496TLY4-F1
#
_cell.length_a   1.000
_cell.length_b   1.000
_cell.length_c   1.000
_cell.angle_alpha   90.00
_cell.angle_beta   90.00
_cell.angle_gamma   90.00
#
_symmetry.space_group_name_H-M   'P 1'
#
loop_
_entity.id
_entity.type
_entity.pdbx_description
1 polymer ?
#
loop_
_entity_poly.entity_id
_entity_poly.type
_entity_poly.pdbx_seq_one_letter_code
_entity_poly.pdbx_strand_id
1 'polypeptide(L)'
;MDHATGGWGMIYRRVYPPEGSTGCDVLIRGFIKTEDVSGGSGVHVDLGYTSAEVTSEGLFGTNDYTVVENYHSLPPSGNYVSCLFGLAGEQVTGKAWFDDVTVTPFDSIAAVDPGGELTYVDTDVVPDTTYYYSVRTVDTRGLYSESVIKKIDLRLPKSVTLASPRDGIRVLEAKLTWEQVMGVDGYYVKVQKSGVKVWEADNVTETSVIVPAEQLEEDSTYTWTVQYIKNGVYSDVSEEWSFIFTKWPTVYDYISDMTETYWQNGWGDGNKDLSNDGNPILIAGVQYDKGLGMHAPSEVHYALDGNYDYFMAFIGHDDEANGGNGVIFKVVVDDDTVYESRSMCWGEPAELIKIQVTGADTLRLLMDHNADMGWDHADWADAILYNLESQGVESQTAILPTTTELIGNYPNPFNPATTIVFQLHKPAKVELEVFNILGQKVTTLVNKRYDAGVYRIKWDATSYDGGRLTSGVYLYRLKAGKITKVRKLLLLR
;
A
#
# COMPACT_ATOMS: atom_id res chain seq x y z
N MET A 1 -2.62 -35.50 58.21
CA MET A 1 -4.06 -35.85 58.21
C MET A 1 -4.35 -36.42 56.83
N ASP A 2 -5.05 -37.53 56.75
CA ASP A 2 -5.27 -38.27 55.51
C ASP A 2 -6.77 -38.27 55.20
N HIS A 3 -7.12 -37.77 54.01
CA HIS A 3 -8.50 -37.65 53.54
C HIS A 3 -8.53 -37.91 52.03
N ALA A 4 -8.84 -39.16 51.68
CA ALA A 4 -9.28 -39.51 50.33
C ALA A 4 -10.65 -38.88 50.01
N THR A 5 -11.02 -38.90 48.73
CA THR A 5 -12.15 -38.20 48.08
C THR A 5 -11.90 -36.71 47.86
N GLY A 6 -11.97 -36.29 46.59
CA GLY A 6 -11.78 -34.91 46.18
C GLY A 6 -13.09 -34.12 46.27
N GLY A 7 -13.01 -32.85 46.68
CA GLY A 7 -14.15 -31.96 46.80
C GLY A 7 -13.83 -30.55 46.28
N TRP A 8 -14.80 -29.94 45.60
CA TRP A 8 -14.71 -28.57 45.11
C TRP A 8 -15.01 -27.57 46.22
N GLY A 9 -14.27 -26.45 46.25
CA GLY A 9 -14.49 -25.34 47.20
C GLY A 9 -15.04 -24.10 46.50
N MET A 10 -16.09 -23.49 47.07
CA MET A 10 -16.57 -22.17 46.64
C MET A 10 -15.87 -21.05 47.41
N ILE A 11 -15.70 -19.90 46.74
CA ILE A 11 -15.30 -18.62 47.35
C ILE A 11 -16.42 -17.62 47.04
N TYR A 12 -16.77 -16.76 48.00
CA TYR A 12 -17.79 -15.73 47.83
C TYR A 12 -17.23 -14.34 48.15
N ARG A 13 -17.58 -13.34 47.33
CA ARG A 13 -17.53 -11.93 47.69
C ARG A 13 -18.69 -11.19 47.01
N ARG A 14 -19.24 -10.20 47.69
CA ARG A 14 -20.29 -9.29 47.21
C ARG A 14 -19.78 -7.86 47.40
N VAL A 15 -20.12 -6.97 46.47
CA VAL A 15 -19.77 -5.55 46.51
C VAL A 15 -21.06 -4.77 46.25
N TYR A 16 -21.26 -3.67 46.97
CA TYR A 16 -22.48 -2.86 46.91
C TYR A 16 -22.18 -1.50 46.25
N PRO A 17 -23.10 -0.95 45.45
CA PRO A 17 -22.99 0.41 44.93
C PRO A 17 -23.29 1.46 46.01
N PRO A 18 -22.90 2.74 45.83
CA PRO A 18 -23.22 3.83 46.76
C PRO A 18 -24.74 4.11 46.85
N GLU A 19 -25.20 4.54 48.03
CA GLU A 19 -26.62 4.87 48.27
C GLU A 19 -27.13 5.94 47.29
N GLY A 20 -28.33 5.72 46.76
CA GLY A 20 -28.98 6.61 45.79
C GLY A 20 -28.76 6.26 44.31
N SER A 21 -27.91 5.28 44.00
CA SER A 21 -27.69 4.81 42.62
C SER A 21 -28.53 3.57 42.27
N THR A 22 -29.07 3.52 41.05
CA THR A 22 -29.77 2.34 40.50
C THR A 22 -28.78 1.34 39.89
N GLY A 23 -27.86 0.83 40.71
CA GLY A 23 -26.83 -0.14 40.33
C GLY A 23 -27.19 -1.60 40.68
N CYS A 24 -26.52 -2.55 40.03
CA CYS A 24 -26.75 -3.98 40.22
C CYS A 24 -25.92 -4.59 41.36
N ASP A 25 -26.44 -5.65 41.99
CA ASP A 25 -25.64 -6.60 42.75
C ASP A 25 -24.80 -7.47 41.80
N VAL A 26 -23.49 -7.56 42.03
CA VAL A 26 -22.60 -8.46 41.27
C VAL A 26 -22.39 -9.77 42.04
N LEU A 27 -22.61 -10.91 41.37
CA LEU A 27 -22.47 -12.26 41.93
C LEU A 27 -21.71 -13.18 40.96
N ILE A 28 -20.57 -13.72 41.39
CA ILE A 28 -19.69 -14.60 40.61
C ILE A 28 -19.80 -16.05 41.13
N ARG A 29 -20.11 -17.04 40.26
CA ARG A 29 -20.25 -18.49 40.58
C ARG A 29 -20.01 -19.38 39.35
N GLY A 30 -19.77 -20.68 39.55
CA GLY A 30 -19.68 -21.68 38.46
C GLY A 30 -19.70 -23.16 38.92
N PHE A 31 -19.50 -24.07 37.95
CA PHE A 31 -19.44 -25.55 37.99
C PHE A 31 -20.74 -26.35 37.66
N ILE A 32 -20.58 -27.66 37.38
CA ILE A 32 -21.17 -28.49 36.28
C ILE A 32 -22.26 -29.48 36.82
N LYS A 33 -23.30 -30.02 36.10
CA LYS A 33 -23.38 -30.70 34.78
C LYS A 33 -24.74 -30.55 34.00
N THR A 34 -25.27 -31.66 33.43
CA THR A 34 -26.31 -31.83 32.36
C THR A 34 -27.28 -33.01 32.73
N GLU A 35 -28.22 -33.61 31.95
CA GLU A 35 -28.45 -33.89 30.50
C GLU A 35 -29.96 -34.18 30.19
N ASP A 36 -30.55 -33.63 29.10
CA ASP A 36 -31.62 -34.22 28.22
C ASP A 36 -31.92 -33.25 27.01
N VAL A 37 -32.73 -33.62 25.99
CA VAL A 37 -32.60 -33.05 24.61
C VAL A 37 -33.92 -32.61 23.89
N SER A 38 -33.96 -31.45 23.19
CA SER A 38 -34.28 -31.29 21.73
C SER A 38 -34.91 -29.95 21.22
N GLY A 39 -34.35 -29.38 20.13
CA GLY A 39 -35.07 -28.66 19.05
C GLY A 39 -35.18 -27.12 19.10
N GLY A 40 -35.00 -26.42 17.96
CA GLY A 40 -35.27 -24.97 17.84
C GLY A 40 -34.76 -24.31 16.54
N SER A 41 -35.46 -23.26 16.06
CA SER A 41 -35.17 -22.53 14.81
C SER A 41 -34.02 -21.51 14.93
N GLY A 42 -33.35 -21.21 13.80
CA GLY A 42 -32.26 -20.22 13.72
C GLY A 42 -32.71 -18.77 13.42
N VAL A 43 -31.76 -17.84 13.50
CA VAL A 43 -31.90 -16.38 13.29
C VAL A 43 -30.79 -15.89 12.35
N HIS A 44 -31.06 -14.84 11.56
CA HIS A 44 -30.08 -14.19 10.67
C HIS A 44 -29.01 -13.42 11.48
N VAL A 45 -27.85 -13.20 10.87
CA VAL A 45 -26.79 -12.31 11.37
C VAL A 45 -26.34 -11.44 10.20
N ASP A 46 -26.40 -10.12 10.37
CA ASP A 46 -25.62 -9.18 9.56
C ASP A 46 -24.27 -8.97 10.26
N LEU A 47 -23.18 -9.11 9.50
CA LEU A 47 -21.80 -9.03 10.00
C LEU A 47 -21.16 -7.73 9.54
N GLY A 48 -21.03 -6.75 10.44
CA GLY A 48 -20.34 -5.49 10.17
C GLY A 48 -18.82 -5.64 10.26
N TYR A 49 -18.15 -5.68 9.12
CA TYR A 49 -16.68 -5.60 9.00
C TYR A 49 -16.32 -4.47 8.02
N THR A 50 -15.17 -3.82 8.23
CA THR A 50 -14.72 -2.67 7.42
C THR A 50 -13.92 -3.04 6.16
N SER A 51 -13.44 -4.28 6.01
CA SER A 51 -12.59 -4.68 4.86
C SER A 51 -12.66 -6.15 4.40
N ALA A 52 -13.52 -7.01 4.97
CA ALA A 52 -13.45 -8.47 4.78
C ALA A 52 -14.56 -9.09 3.88
N GLU A 53 -14.18 -10.03 3.00
CA GLU A 53 -15.13 -10.91 2.30
C GLU A 53 -15.57 -12.09 3.19
N VAL A 54 -16.88 -12.21 3.44
CA VAL A 54 -17.46 -13.39 4.12
C VAL A 54 -17.64 -14.54 3.12
N THR A 55 -16.91 -15.64 3.30
CA THR A 55 -16.97 -16.80 2.39
C THR A 55 -17.36 -18.09 3.12
N SER A 56 -17.69 -19.15 2.37
CA SER A 56 -17.88 -20.49 2.92
C SER A 56 -16.59 -21.14 3.47
N GLU A 57 -15.43 -20.51 3.33
CA GLU A 57 -14.15 -21.02 3.83
C GLU A 57 -13.77 -20.46 5.21
N GLY A 58 -14.38 -19.37 5.68
CA GLY A 58 -14.07 -18.74 6.97
C GLY A 58 -14.13 -17.21 6.92
N LEU A 59 -13.68 -16.57 8.00
CA LEU A 59 -13.45 -15.13 8.06
C LEU A 59 -11.94 -14.87 7.95
N PHE A 60 -11.58 -14.05 6.97
CA PHE A 60 -10.21 -13.63 6.67
C PHE A 60 -10.09 -12.14 6.97
N GLY A 61 -8.98 -11.72 7.57
CA GLY A 61 -8.78 -10.32 7.94
C GLY A 61 -7.31 -9.97 8.12
N THR A 62 -6.98 -8.72 7.81
CA THR A 62 -5.68 -8.09 8.05
C THR A 62 -5.67 -7.46 9.44
N ASN A 63 -6.44 -6.37 9.57
CA ASN A 63 -6.63 -5.61 10.80
C ASN A 63 -7.88 -6.13 11.56
N ASP A 64 -7.75 -6.28 12.89
CA ASP A 64 -8.79 -6.47 13.91
C ASP A 64 -10.05 -7.31 13.58
N TYR A 65 -10.04 -8.59 13.99
CA TYR A 65 -11.17 -9.52 13.87
C TYR A 65 -12.37 -9.17 14.81
N THR A 66 -13.11 -8.12 14.48
CA THR A 66 -14.21 -7.60 15.31
C THR A 66 -15.54 -8.32 15.04
N VAL A 67 -16.05 -9.10 16.00
CA VAL A 67 -17.32 -9.85 15.86
C VAL A 67 -18.52 -9.03 16.34
N VAL A 68 -19.29 -8.47 15.41
CA VAL A 68 -20.55 -7.75 15.67
C VAL A 68 -21.76 -8.69 15.43
N GLU A 69 -22.73 -8.74 16.36
CA GLU A 69 -24.04 -9.42 16.18
C GLU A 69 -25.21 -8.49 16.53
N ASN A 70 -26.08 -8.21 15.55
CA ASN A 70 -27.19 -7.26 15.71
C ASN A 70 -28.53 -7.94 16.03
N TYR A 71 -29.08 -7.67 17.22
CA TYR A 71 -30.35 -8.24 17.71
C TYR A 71 -31.55 -7.29 17.50
N HIS A 72 -32.41 -7.61 16.54
CA HIS A 72 -33.68 -6.89 16.38
C HIS A 72 -34.77 -7.38 17.35
N SER A 73 -35.17 -6.47 18.26
CA SER A 73 -36.25 -6.58 19.25
C SER A 73 -36.04 -7.62 20.37
N LEU A 74 -35.87 -7.12 21.60
CA LEU A 74 -35.89 -7.93 22.83
C LEU A 74 -37.21 -7.70 23.61
N PRO A 75 -37.73 -8.70 24.35
CA PRO A 75 -38.96 -8.51 25.12
C PRO A 75 -38.79 -7.53 26.30
N PRO A 76 -39.76 -6.63 26.61
CA PRO A 76 -39.55 -5.49 27.53
C PRO A 76 -39.39 -5.80 29.04
N SER A 77 -39.08 -7.04 29.43
CA SER A 77 -39.23 -7.50 30.82
C SER A 77 -38.11 -8.41 31.33
N GLY A 78 -36.87 -8.17 30.91
CA GLY A 78 -35.69 -8.86 31.46
C GLY A 78 -34.40 -8.10 31.17
N ASN A 79 -33.49 -8.08 32.14
CA ASN A 79 -32.21 -7.37 32.06
C ASN A 79 -31.11 -8.41 31.80
N TYR A 80 -30.39 -8.26 30.69
CA TYR A 80 -29.44 -9.25 30.14
C TYR A 80 -28.18 -8.50 29.63
N VAL A 81 -26.99 -9.06 29.42
CA VAL A 81 -26.54 -10.38 28.91
C VAL A 81 -25.23 -10.80 29.62
N SER A 82 -24.76 -12.05 29.46
CA SER A 82 -23.32 -12.36 29.63
C SER A 82 -22.81 -13.37 28.60
N CYS A 83 -21.60 -13.11 28.10
CA CYS A 83 -20.93 -13.92 27.07
C CYS A 83 -19.92 -14.90 27.69
N LEU A 84 -19.44 -15.85 26.89
CA LEU A 84 -18.30 -16.73 27.20
C LEU A 84 -17.46 -16.89 25.93
N PHE A 85 -16.18 -16.55 26.01
CA PHE A 85 -15.14 -16.80 25.01
C PHE A 85 -14.12 -17.81 25.56
N GLY A 86 -13.18 -18.29 24.74
CA GLY A 86 -12.10 -19.15 25.22
C GLY A 86 -11.27 -19.83 24.14
N LEU A 87 -10.18 -20.47 24.60
CA LEU A 87 -9.09 -21.01 23.79
C LEU A 87 -8.93 -22.52 24.02
N ALA A 88 -8.71 -23.28 22.95
CA ALA A 88 -8.48 -24.71 23.03
C ALA A 88 -7.11 -25.04 23.66
N GLY A 89 -7.11 -25.58 24.88
CA GLY A 89 -5.88 -25.99 25.58
C GLY A 89 -6.15 -26.80 26.86
N GLU A 90 -5.46 -27.95 26.95
CA GLU A 90 -5.42 -28.93 28.06
C GLU A 90 -6.75 -29.52 28.58
N GLN A 91 -6.65 -30.69 29.24
CA GLN A 91 -7.77 -31.63 29.34
C GLN A 91 -8.78 -31.36 30.47
N VAL A 92 -10.03 -31.14 30.07
CA VAL A 92 -11.22 -31.57 30.84
C VAL A 92 -12.07 -32.45 29.92
N THR A 93 -12.19 -33.75 30.21
CA THR A 93 -12.85 -34.70 29.31
C THR A 93 -14.38 -34.50 29.29
N GLY A 94 -14.91 -33.92 28.21
CA GLY A 94 -16.35 -33.72 28.01
C GLY A 94 -16.69 -33.51 26.54
N LYS A 95 -17.29 -34.51 25.90
CA LYS A 95 -17.49 -34.53 24.44
C LYS A 95 -18.42 -33.42 23.92
N ALA A 96 -17.87 -32.56 23.09
CA ALA A 96 -18.61 -32.03 21.94
C ALA A 96 -18.79 -33.12 20.86
N TRP A 97 -19.64 -32.87 19.86
CA TRP A 97 -19.42 -33.46 18.53
C TRP A 97 -18.59 -32.46 17.73
N PHE A 98 -17.44 -32.90 17.24
CA PHE A 98 -16.31 -32.09 16.73
C PHE A 98 -15.50 -31.39 17.83
N ASP A 99 -14.62 -32.20 18.41
CA ASP A 99 -13.41 -31.91 19.21
C ASP A 99 -13.52 -31.09 20.53
N ASP A 100 -12.62 -31.42 21.45
CA ASP A 100 -12.64 -30.94 22.84
C ASP A 100 -12.04 -29.52 22.93
N VAL A 101 -12.89 -28.52 23.17
CA VAL A 101 -12.47 -27.11 23.32
C VAL A 101 -12.79 -26.58 24.72
N THR A 102 -11.75 -26.17 25.44
CA THR A 102 -11.83 -25.48 26.72
C THR A 102 -12.33 -24.04 26.51
N VAL A 103 -13.24 -23.57 27.36
CA VAL A 103 -13.81 -22.21 27.29
C VAL A 103 -13.57 -21.49 28.61
N THR A 104 -12.75 -20.42 28.58
CA THR A 104 -12.25 -19.69 29.76
C THR A 104 -12.98 -18.34 29.84
N PRO A 105 -13.95 -18.15 30.77
CA PRO A 105 -14.85 -17.00 30.71
C PRO A 105 -14.13 -15.64 30.79
N PHE A 106 -14.21 -14.87 29.72
CA PHE A 106 -13.94 -13.43 29.70
C PHE A 106 -15.25 -12.64 29.77
N ASP A 107 -15.18 -11.54 30.52
CA ASP A 107 -16.12 -10.45 30.82
C ASP A 107 -17.65 -10.62 30.65
N SER A 108 -18.35 -10.25 31.73
CA SER A 108 -19.78 -9.93 31.69
C SER A 108 -20.00 -8.50 31.17
N ILE A 109 -20.60 -8.38 29.99
CA ILE A 109 -21.06 -7.11 29.44
C ILE A 109 -22.14 -6.51 30.37
N ALA A 110 -22.19 -5.19 30.50
CA ALA A 110 -23.22 -4.50 31.28
C ALA A 110 -24.61 -4.63 30.65
N ALA A 111 -25.66 -4.40 31.43
CA ALA A 111 -27.03 -4.52 30.95
C ALA A 111 -27.37 -3.48 29.87
N VAL A 112 -27.93 -3.93 28.75
CA VAL A 112 -28.39 -3.08 27.63
C VAL A 112 -29.85 -2.69 27.83
N ASP A 113 -30.23 -1.50 27.34
CA ASP A 113 -31.62 -1.03 27.34
C ASP A 113 -32.52 -1.97 26.50
N PRO A 114 -33.81 -2.22 26.84
CA PRO A 114 -34.64 -3.29 26.24
C PRO A 114 -34.97 -3.20 24.73
N GLY A 115 -34.34 -2.28 23.99
CA GLY A 115 -34.40 -2.17 22.53
C GLY A 115 -33.09 -1.71 21.88
N GLY A 116 -31.97 -1.78 22.60
CA GLY A 116 -30.65 -1.39 22.10
C GLY A 116 -29.91 -2.51 21.36
N GLU A 117 -28.92 -2.10 20.55
CA GLU A 117 -27.96 -2.98 19.88
C GLU A 117 -26.87 -3.43 20.87
N LEU A 118 -26.38 -4.68 20.76
CA LEU A 118 -25.35 -5.23 21.64
C LEU A 118 -24.04 -5.41 20.85
N THR A 119 -23.25 -4.37 20.75
CA THR A 119 -21.89 -4.47 20.23
C THR A 119 -20.95 -5.00 21.31
N TYR A 120 -20.14 -6.01 20.98
CA TYR A 120 -18.99 -6.44 21.75
C TYR A 120 -17.74 -6.35 20.86
N VAL A 121 -16.59 -6.02 21.46
CA VAL A 121 -15.30 -5.95 20.78
C VAL A 121 -14.29 -6.66 21.67
N ASP A 122 -13.62 -7.66 21.11
CA ASP A 122 -12.51 -8.38 21.75
C ASP A 122 -11.22 -8.03 21.01
N THR A 123 -10.25 -7.46 21.74
CA THR A 123 -8.92 -7.11 21.20
C THR A 123 -7.89 -8.21 21.43
N ASP A 124 -8.19 -9.21 22.27
CA ASP A 124 -7.26 -10.25 22.68
C ASP A 124 -7.44 -11.53 21.81
N VAL A 125 -8.00 -11.34 20.62
CA VAL A 125 -8.19 -12.36 19.58
C VAL A 125 -6.85 -12.84 18.98
N VAL A 126 -6.59 -14.13 19.13
CA VAL A 126 -5.43 -14.82 18.58
C VAL A 126 -5.70 -15.17 17.11
N PRO A 127 -4.84 -14.77 16.17
CA PRO A 127 -4.97 -15.15 14.76
C PRO A 127 -4.71 -16.64 14.51
N ASP A 128 -5.10 -17.13 13.34
CA ASP A 128 -4.98 -18.55 12.95
C ASP A 128 -5.63 -19.52 13.96
N THR A 129 -6.69 -19.04 14.63
CA THR A 129 -7.36 -19.73 15.75
C THR A 129 -8.85 -19.84 15.49
N THR A 130 -9.40 -21.04 15.71
CA THR A 130 -10.84 -21.25 15.78
C THR A 130 -11.36 -20.81 17.14
N TYR A 131 -12.32 -19.90 17.15
CA TYR A 131 -13.10 -19.53 18.33
C TYR A 131 -14.49 -20.16 18.30
N TYR A 132 -14.99 -20.48 19.50
CA TYR A 132 -16.36 -20.93 19.74
C TYR A 132 -17.00 -19.99 20.76
N TYR A 133 -18.18 -19.47 20.46
CA TYR A 133 -18.90 -18.53 21.32
C TYR A 133 -20.38 -18.91 21.44
N SER A 134 -21.05 -18.39 22.48
CA SER A 134 -22.49 -18.57 22.67
C SER A 134 -23.06 -17.40 23.48
N VAL A 135 -24.09 -16.72 22.93
CA VAL A 135 -24.76 -15.57 23.57
C VAL A 135 -26.02 -16.07 24.27
N ARG A 136 -26.22 -15.70 25.54
CA ARG A 136 -27.37 -16.14 26.35
C ARG A 136 -27.87 -15.03 27.28
N THR A 137 -29.18 -14.99 27.48
CA THR A 137 -29.81 -14.09 28.44
C THR A 137 -29.85 -14.75 29.82
N VAL A 138 -29.76 -13.95 30.90
CA VAL A 138 -29.69 -14.43 32.29
C VAL A 138 -30.62 -13.61 33.19
N ASP A 139 -31.68 -14.21 33.71
CA ASP A 139 -32.70 -13.47 34.47
C ASP A 139 -32.25 -13.09 35.90
N THR A 140 -33.06 -12.27 36.57
CA THR A 140 -32.80 -11.79 37.95
C THR A 140 -32.83 -12.89 39.02
N ARG A 141 -33.12 -14.15 38.64
CA ARG A 141 -33.07 -15.34 39.51
C ARG A 141 -31.84 -16.21 39.19
N GLY A 142 -31.05 -15.84 38.17
CA GLY A 142 -29.89 -16.61 37.69
C GLY A 142 -30.26 -17.76 36.75
N LEU A 143 -31.43 -17.71 36.09
CA LEU A 143 -31.84 -18.67 35.07
C LEU A 143 -31.40 -18.19 33.68
N TYR A 144 -30.83 -19.10 32.89
CA TYR A 144 -30.26 -18.81 31.58
C TYR A 144 -31.24 -19.19 30.46
N SER A 145 -31.20 -18.47 29.32
CA SER A 145 -31.81 -18.97 28.09
C SER A 145 -31.04 -20.16 27.52
N GLU A 146 -31.69 -20.87 26.59
CA GLU A 146 -30.98 -21.67 25.60
C GLU A 146 -30.09 -20.77 24.72
N SER A 147 -29.09 -21.38 24.08
CA SER A 147 -28.16 -20.72 23.18
C SER A 147 -27.59 -21.72 22.18
N VAL A 148 -27.16 -21.25 21.02
CA VAL A 148 -26.50 -22.05 19.99
C VAL A 148 -25.01 -21.72 20.01
N ILE A 149 -24.16 -22.73 20.13
CA ILE A 149 -22.71 -22.54 19.97
C ILE A 149 -22.44 -22.18 18.51
N LYS A 150 -21.88 -20.99 18.31
CA LYS A 150 -21.37 -20.49 17.03
C LYS A 150 -19.89 -20.84 16.93
N LYS A 151 -19.41 -21.06 15.71
CA LYS A 151 -17.99 -21.26 15.38
C LYS A 151 -17.55 -20.10 14.48
N ILE A 152 -16.37 -19.55 14.73
CA ILE A 152 -15.69 -18.63 13.83
C ILE A 152 -14.24 -19.10 13.64
N ASP A 153 -13.84 -19.33 12.38
CA ASP A 153 -12.47 -19.63 12.01
C ASP A 153 -11.78 -18.33 11.59
N LEU A 154 -10.90 -17.80 12.45
CA LEU A 154 -10.06 -16.64 12.13
C LEU A 154 -8.85 -17.13 11.35
N ARG A 155 -8.82 -16.87 10.04
CA ARG A 155 -7.74 -17.33 9.15
C ARG A 155 -6.91 -16.17 8.66
N LEU A 156 -5.59 -16.38 8.62
CA LEU A 156 -4.68 -15.46 7.94
C LEU A 156 -5.13 -15.26 6.48
N PRO A 157 -5.07 -14.02 5.96
CA PRO A 157 -5.39 -13.73 4.57
C PRO A 157 -4.38 -14.43 3.64
N LYS A 158 -4.71 -14.65 2.37
CA LYS A 158 -3.83 -15.40 1.45
C LYS A 158 -2.54 -14.62 1.14
N SER A 159 -2.65 -13.30 1.05
CA SER A 159 -1.57 -12.34 0.81
C SER A 159 -1.77 -11.07 1.65
N VAL A 160 -0.82 -10.11 1.54
CA VAL A 160 -0.85 -8.83 2.27
C VAL A 160 -1.57 -7.76 1.45
N THR A 161 -2.47 -6.99 2.06
CA THR A 161 -3.06 -5.78 1.47
C THR A 161 -2.06 -4.62 1.53
N LEU A 162 -1.81 -3.96 0.39
CA LEU A 162 -0.96 -2.78 0.33
C LEU A 162 -1.76 -1.52 0.70
N ALA A 163 -1.12 -0.51 1.31
CA ALA A 163 -1.77 0.70 1.79
C ALA A 163 -1.23 1.98 1.17
N SER A 164 0.10 2.16 1.09
CA SER A 164 0.73 3.34 0.49
C SER A 164 2.16 3.04 0.00
N PRO A 165 2.68 3.72 -1.03
CA PRO A 165 1.97 4.58 -1.99
C PRO A 165 0.99 3.77 -2.84
N ARG A 166 -0.16 4.38 -3.21
CA ARG A 166 -1.10 3.78 -4.18
C ARG A 166 -0.42 3.56 -5.54
N ASP A 167 -0.92 2.60 -6.31
CA ASP A 167 -0.36 2.28 -7.63
C ASP A 167 -0.26 3.50 -8.56
N GLY A 168 0.91 3.71 -9.14
CA GLY A 168 1.21 4.71 -10.16
C GLY A 168 1.65 6.09 -9.65
N ILE A 169 1.47 6.41 -8.36
CA ILE A 169 1.69 7.78 -7.87
C ILE A 169 3.18 8.14 -7.74
N ARG A 170 3.48 9.45 -7.74
CA ARG A 170 4.82 9.97 -7.47
C ARG A 170 5.08 10.10 -5.97
N VAL A 171 6.33 9.91 -5.55
CA VAL A 171 6.75 10.05 -4.14
C VAL A 171 8.11 10.75 -4.03
N LEU A 172 8.29 11.54 -2.96
CA LEU A 172 9.59 12.11 -2.57
C LEU A 172 10.41 11.16 -1.68
N GLU A 173 9.73 10.36 -0.87
CA GLU A 173 10.31 9.27 -0.09
C GLU A 173 9.55 7.98 -0.46
N ALA A 174 10.28 6.92 -0.81
CA ALA A 174 9.69 5.61 -1.09
C ALA A 174 9.37 4.86 0.20
N LYS A 175 8.47 5.45 1.00
CA LYS A 175 7.91 4.88 2.23
C LYS A 175 6.75 3.97 1.87
N LEU A 176 7.02 2.68 1.84
CA LEU A 176 6.07 1.63 1.52
C LEU A 176 5.37 1.19 2.81
N THR A 177 4.04 1.11 2.81
CA THR A 177 3.22 0.68 3.96
C THR A 177 2.13 -0.29 3.53
N TRP A 178 1.79 -1.22 4.41
CA TRP A 178 0.76 -2.24 4.20
C TRP A 178 -0.13 -2.38 5.43
N GLU A 179 -1.27 -3.05 5.28
CA GLU A 179 -2.09 -3.41 6.44
C GLU A 179 -1.36 -4.41 7.32
N GLN A 180 -1.63 -4.38 8.64
CA GLN A 180 -1.08 -5.38 9.53
C GLN A 180 -1.69 -6.74 9.18
N VAL A 181 -0.91 -7.82 9.26
CA VAL A 181 -1.44 -9.17 9.30
C VAL A 181 -1.17 -9.69 10.70
N MET A 182 -2.22 -9.77 11.51
CA MET A 182 -2.07 -10.13 12.92
C MET A 182 -1.43 -11.54 13.07
N GLY A 183 -0.50 -11.67 14.02
CA GLY A 183 0.06 -12.96 14.43
C GLY A 183 1.14 -13.55 13.51
N VAL A 184 1.58 -12.83 12.48
CA VAL A 184 2.74 -13.19 11.64
C VAL A 184 4.05 -12.92 12.36
N ASP A 185 5.14 -13.54 11.90
CA ASP A 185 6.47 -13.40 12.51
C ASP A 185 7.26 -12.22 11.92
N GLY A 186 6.82 -11.70 10.77
CA GLY A 186 7.38 -10.54 10.06
C GLY A 186 6.93 -10.48 8.60
N TYR A 187 7.55 -9.62 7.81
CA TYR A 187 7.28 -9.42 6.39
C TYR A 187 8.55 -9.43 5.52
N TYR A 188 8.38 -9.80 4.26
CA TYR A 188 9.36 -9.65 3.19
C TYR A 188 8.83 -8.64 2.17
N VAL A 189 9.61 -7.60 1.90
CA VAL A 189 9.30 -6.52 0.95
C VAL A 189 10.33 -6.54 -0.16
N LYS A 190 9.87 -6.52 -1.41
CA LYS A 190 10.72 -6.61 -2.61
C LYS A 190 10.35 -5.49 -3.57
N VAL A 191 11.35 -4.75 -4.05
CA VAL A 191 11.21 -3.63 -4.98
C VAL A 191 12.00 -3.89 -6.26
N GLN A 192 11.39 -3.64 -7.41
CA GLN A 192 11.91 -3.96 -8.73
C GLN A 192 11.84 -2.77 -9.70
N LYS A 193 12.78 -2.71 -10.65
CA LYS A 193 12.76 -1.79 -11.80
C LYS A 193 12.80 -2.59 -13.08
N SER A 194 11.78 -2.45 -13.93
CA SER A 194 11.64 -3.23 -15.18
C SER A 194 11.79 -4.76 -14.97
N GLY A 195 11.24 -5.29 -13.87
CA GLY A 195 11.34 -6.70 -13.49
C GLY A 195 12.67 -7.14 -12.87
N VAL A 196 13.67 -6.25 -12.71
CA VAL A 196 14.92 -6.54 -12.00
C VAL A 196 14.80 -6.07 -10.55
N LYS A 197 15.02 -6.94 -9.56
CA LYS A 197 15.09 -6.55 -8.14
C LYS A 197 16.20 -5.51 -7.94
N VAL A 198 15.84 -4.39 -7.33
CA VAL A 198 16.77 -3.30 -6.95
C VAL A 198 17.02 -3.28 -5.45
N TRP A 199 16.02 -3.61 -4.64
CA TRP A 199 16.08 -3.58 -3.18
C TRP A 199 15.12 -4.60 -2.58
N GLU A 200 15.42 -5.06 -1.37
CA GLU A 200 14.54 -5.88 -0.54
C GLU A 200 14.82 -5.66 0.96
N ALA A 201 13.83 -5.97 1.79
CA ALA A 201 13.98 -6.21 3.21
C ALA A 201 13.26 -7.50 3.60
N ASP A 202 13.81 -8.25 4.54
CA ASP A 202 13.32 -9.56 4.96
C ASP A 202 13.26 -9.64 6.49
N ASN A 203 12.24 -10.31 7.03
CA ASN A 203 11.89 -10.32 8.46
C ASN A 203 11.66 -8.91 9.04
N VAL A 204 11.03 -8.02 8.28
CA VAL A 204 10.57 -6.70 8.76
C VAL A 204 9.47 -6.92 9.82
N THR A 205 9.54 -6.23 10.95
CA THR A 205 8.57 -6.37 12.05
C THR A 205 7.46 -5.31 12.02
N GLU A 206 7.76 -4.14 11.46
CA GLU A 206 6.87 -3.02 11.22
C GLU A 206 6.01 -3.24 9.97
N THR A 207 4.88 -2.53 9.87
CA THR A 207 4.04 -2.46 8.66
C THR A 207 4.51 -1.40 7.65
N SER A 208 5.78 -0.99 7.72
CA SER A 208 6.36 0.01 6.83
C SER A 208 7.87 -0.14 6.64
N VAL A 209 8.38 0.18 5.45
CA VAL A 209 9.81 0.40 5.18
C VAL A 209 10.02 1.65 4.33
N ILE A 210 11.21 2.24 4.43
CA ILE A 210 11.67 3.30 3.51
C ILE A 210 12.75 2.70 2.62
N VAL A 211 12.55 2.73 1.30
CA VAL A 211 13.58 2.32 0.34
C VAL A 211 14.66 3.42 0.27
N PRO A 212 15.94 3.13 0.52
CA PRO A 212 16.99 4.15 0.53
C PRO A 212 17.11 4.86 -0.82
N ALA A 213 17.10 6.19 -0.80
CA ALA A 213 17.05 7.03 -2.00
C ALA A 213 18.24 6.82 -2.96
N GLU A 214 19.39 6.35 -2.48
CA GLU A 214 20.55 6.01 -3.32
C GLU A 214 20.40 4.70 -4.11
N GLN A 215 19.37 3.90 -3.83
CA GLN A 215 18.94 2.76 -4.67
C GLN A 215 17.96 3.19 -5.78
N LEU A 216 17.50 4.46 -5.75
CA LEU A 216 16.46 4.97 -6.62
C LEU A 216 17.01 6.01 -7.61
N GLU A 217 16.63 5.85 -8.87
CA GLU A 217 16.88 6.80 -9.94
C GLU A 217 15.66 7.73 -10.05
N GLU A 218 15.91 9.00 -10.33
CA GLU A 218 14.88 10.03 -10.45
C GLU A 218 13.99 9.80 -11.70
N ASP A 219 12.72 10.22 -11.60
CA ASP A 219 11.67 10.04 -12.62
C ASP A 219 11.55 8.60 -13.15
N SER A 220 11.90 7.62 -12.30
CA SER A 220 11.85 6.20 -12.63
C SER A 220 10.71 5.48 -11.91
N THR A 221 9.96 4.70 -12.67
CA THR A 221 8.93 3.79 -12.12
C THR A 221 9.56 2.54 -11.51
N TYR A 222 9.12 2.21 -10.31
CA TYR A 222 9.44 0.99 -9.58
C TYR A 222 8.16 0.21 -9.31
N THR A 223 8.23 -1.12 -9.25
CA THR A 223 7.14 -1.98 -8.74
C THR A 223 7.55 -2.57 -7.39
N TRP A 224 6.58 -2.85 -6.54
CA TRP A 224 6.81 -3.41 -5.21
C TRP A 224 5.72 -4.40 -4.79
N THR A 225 6.10 -5.35 -3.94
CA THR A 225 5.21 -6.36 -3.38
C THR A 225 5.63 -6.74 -1.96
N VAL A 226 4.67 -7.18 -1.15
CA VAL A 226 4.90 -7.68 0.21
C VAL A 226 4.42 -9.14 0.33
N GLN A 227 5.11 -9.92 1.15
CA GLN A 227 4.67 -11.22 1.66
C GLN A 227 4.79 -11.20 3.18
N TYR A 228 3.84 -11.80 3.91
CA TYR A 228 4.03 -12.05 5.34
C TYR A 228 4.76 -13.37 5.55
N ILE A 229 5.39 -13.53 6.72
CA ILE A 229 6.18 -14.69 7.11
C ILE A 229 5.53 -15.35 8.33
N LYS A 230 5.22 -16.64 8.25
CA LYS A 230 4.70 -17.42 9.39
C LYS A 230 5.37 -18.80 9.49
N ASN A 231 5.93 -19.10 10.66
CA ASN A 231 6.74 -20.29 10.95
C ASN A 231 7.88 -20.50 9.94
N GLY A 232 8.45 -19.41 9.40
CA GLY A 232 9.47 -19.44 8.35
C GLY A 232 8.95 -19.76 6.93
N VAL A 233 7.64 -19.76 6.72
CA VAL A 233 6.97 -19.91 5.42
C VAL A 233 6.43 -18.55 4.98
N TYR A 234 6.59 -18.20 3.70
CA TYR A 234 6.09 -16.95 3.11
C TYR A 234 4.66 -17.14 2.58
N SER A 235 3.83 -16.09 2.67
CA SER A 235 2.49 -16.04 2.11
C SER A 235 2.47 -16.07 0.57
N ASP A 236 1.28 -16.09 -0.04
CA ASP A 236 1.18 -15.63 -1.43
C ASP A 236 1.60 -14.16 -1.52
N VAL A 237 2.08 -13.75 -2.70
CA VAL A 237 2.50 -12.37 -2.97
C VAL A 237 1.27 -11.44 -2.93
N SER A 238 1.43 -10.23 -2.40
CA SER A 238 0.47 -9.14 -2.55
C SER A 238 0.17 -8.84 -4.03
N GLU A 239 -0.76 -7.91 -4.29
CA GLU A 239 -0.76 -7.19 -5.56
C GLU A 239 0.62 -6.55 -5.82
N GLU A 240 0.97 -6.37 -7.10
CA GLU A 240 2.15 -5.59 -7.50
C GLU A 240 1.69 -4.16 -7.81
N TRP A 241 1.95 -3.24 -6.90
CA TRP A 241 1.73 -1.80 -7.10
C TRP A 241 3.03 -1.13 -7.56
N SER A 242 2.92 0.05 -8.14
CA SER A 242 4.04 0.84 -8.63
C SER A 242 4.11 2.24 -8.03
N PHE A 243 5.29 2.86 -8.06
CA PHE A 243 5.50 4.26 -7.70
C PHE A 243 6.57 4.90 -8.58
N ILE A 244 6.56 6.23 -8.69
CA ILE A 244 7.55 7.01 -9.45
C ILE A 244 8.39 7.85 -8.47
N PHE A 245 9.66 7.49 -8.29
CA PHE A 245 10.54 8.24 -7.42
C PHE A 245 10.88 9.61 -8.02
N THR A 246 10.56 10.67 -7.29
CA THR A 246 10.73 12.07 -7.72
C THR A 246 11.57 12.79 -6.66
N LYS A 247 12.45 13.71 -7.05
CA LYS A 247 13.15 14.57 -6.10
C LYS A 247 12.53 15.95 -6.05
N TRP A 248 12.56 16.59 -4.89
CA TRP A 248 12.27 18.01 -4.79
C TRP A 248 13.45 18.82 -5.32
N PRO A 249 13.24 19.89 -6.11
CA PRO A 249 14.29 20.81 -6.52
C PRO A 249 14.92 21.54 -5.32
N THR A 250 16.10 22.12 -5.53
CA THR A 250 16.83 22.91 -4.53
C THR A 250 16.76 24.41 -4.79
N VAL A 251 16.39 24.81 -6.01
CA VAL A 251 16.22 26.22 -6.43
C VAL A 251 14.93 26.31 -7.23
N TYR A 252 13.91 26.97 -6.69
CA TYR A 252 12.57 27.02 -7.25
C TYR A 252 11.84 28.28 -6.79
N ASP A 253 10.84 28.69 -7.56
CA ASP A 253 9.97 29.82 -7.28
C ASP A 253 8.58 29.30 -6.86
N TYR A 254 8.03 29.78 -5.75
CA TYR A 254 6.69 29.42 -5.31
C TYR A 254 5.63 30.13 -6.14
N ILE A 255 4.63 29.37 -6.60
CA ILE A 255 3.47 29.85 -7.36
C ILE A 255 2.69 30.93 -6.58
N SER A 256 2.65 30.85 -5.26
CA SER A 256 2.04 31.88 -4.41
C SER A 256 2.83 33.20 -4.38
N ASP A 257 4.17 33.15 -4.37
CA ASP A 257 5.03 34.34 -4.40
C ASP A 257 5.08 35.01 -5.79
N MET A 258 4.71 34.27 -6.84
CA MET A 258 4.60 34.80 -8.21
C MET A 258 3.37 35.70 -8.40
N THR A 259 3.46 36.60 -9.40
CA THR A 259 2.32 37.43 -9.84
C THR A 259 1.51 36.69 -10.90
N GLU A 260 0.26 36.39 -10.56
CA GLU A 260 -0.75 35.85 -11.46
C GLU A 260 -1.18 36.87 -12.53
N THR A 261 -1.59 36.36 -13.69
CA THR A 261 -2.15 37.15 -14.81
C THR A 261 -3.68 37.10 -14.85
N TYR A 262 -4.28 36.11 -14.18
CA TYR A 262 -5.71 35.93 -14.00
C TYR A 262 -5.98 35.15 -12.71
N TRP A 263 -7.10 35.42 -12.04
CA TRP A 263 -7.57 34.73 -10.84
C TRP A 263 -9.10 34.64 -10.84
N GLN A 264 -9.62 33.43 -10.68
CA GLN A 264 -11.02 33.11 -10.45
C GLN A 264 -11.11 32.00 -9.41
N ASN A 265 -12.08 32.14 -8.50
CA ASN A 265 -12.36 31.17 -7.46
C ASN A 265 -13.88 30.95 -7.35
N GLY A 266 -14.32 29.72 -7.05
CA GLY A 266 -15.74 29.34 -7.12
C GLY A 266 -16.59 29.91 -5.97
N TRP A 267 -16.01 29.99 -4.78
CA TRP A 267 -16.63 30.56 -3.59
C TRP A 267 -15.57 31.12 -2.63
N GLY A 268 -15.79 32.32 -2.10
CA GLY A 268 -14.74 33.09 -1.41
C GLY A 268 -13.70 33.66 -2.39
N ASP A 269 -12.80 34.51 -1.90
CA ASP A 269 -11.78 35.12 -2.75
C ASP A 269 -10.64 34.14 -3.10
N GLY A 270 -10.44 33.09 -2.30
CA GLY A 270 -9.28 32.19 -2.36
C GLY A 270 -8.03 32.84 -1.77
N ASN A 271 -7.03 32.05 -1.39
CA ASN A 271 -5.83 32.56 -0.71
C ASN A 271 -4.50 32.03 -1.27
N LYS A 272 -3.44 32.72 -0.88
CA LYS A 272 -2.04 32.35 -1.07
C LYS A 272 -1.44 32.01 0.29
N ASP A 273 -0.74 30.89 0.37
CA ASP A 273 -0.13 30.32 1.59
C ASP A 273 -1.11 30.05 2.75
N LEU A 274 -2.41 29.97 2.44
CA LEU A 274 -3.51 29.62 3.31
C LEU A 274 -4.57 28.87 2.48
N SER A 275 -5.41 28.10 3.17
CA SER A 275 -6.61 27.43 2.63
C SER A 275 -7.66 28.43 2.12
N ASN A 276 -8.76 27.96 1.55
CA ASN A 276 -9.78 28.84 0.97
C ASN A 276 -10.50 29.73 2.02
N ASP A 277 -10.76 29.24 3.24
CA ASP A 277 -11.28 30.05 4.37
C ASP A 277 -10.19 30.83 5.13
N GLY A 278 -8.91 30.66 4.79
CA GLY A 278 -7.78 31.40 5.39
C GLY A 278 -7.15 30.72 6.61
N ASN A 279 -7.32 29.41 6.76
CA ASN A 279 -6.61 28.55 7.70
C ASN A 279 -5.26 28.10 7.11
N PRO A 280 -4.37 27.41 7.85
CA PRO A 280 -3.21 26.75 7.26
C PRO A 280 -3.65 25.65 6.28
N ILE A 281 -3.01 25.56 5.11
CA ILE A 281 -3.28 24.50 4.11
C ILE A 281 -3.03 23.13 4.75
N LEU A 282 -4.03 22.25 4.76
CA LEU A 282 -3.99 20.98 5.48
C LEU A 282 -4.67 19.87 4.68
N ILE A 283 -3.91 18.90 4.16
CA ILE A 283 -4.45 17.76 3.39
C ILE A 283 -4.20 16.47 4.16
N ALA A 284 -5.27 15.79 4.60
CA ALA A 284 -5.23 14.53 5.35
C ALA A 284 -4.27 14.59 6.57
N GLY A 285 -4.30 15.70 7.30
CA GLY A 285 -3.46 15.99 8.47
C GLY A 285 -2.02 16.41 8.16
N VAL A 286 -1.63 16.57 6.89
CA VAL A 286 -0.32 17.11 6.50
C VAL A 286 -0.44 18.60 6.21
N GLN A 287 0.22 19.44 7.02
CA GLN A 287 0.23 20.90 6.83
C GLN A 287 1.29 21.29 5.81
N TYR A 288 0.95 22.27 4.95
CA TYR A 288 1.87 22.91 4.02
C TYR A 288 1.93 24.41 4.31
N ASP A 289 3.15 24.97 4.40
CA ASP A 289 3.36 26.39 4.73
C ASP A 289 3.26 27.33 3.52
N LYS A 290 3.11 26.77 2.31
CA LYS A 290 3.08 27.47 1.01
C LYS A 290 2.09 26.81 0.06
N GLY A 291 1.46 27.58 -0.81
CA GLY A 291 0.55 27.06 -1.85
C GLY A 291 -0.57 28.01 -2.24
N LEU A 292 -1.57 27.50 -2.97
CA LEU A 292 -2.83 28.21 -3.26
C LEU A 292 -4.01 27.41 -2.72
N GLY A 293 -4.76 27.96 -1.76
CA GLY A 293 -6.01 27.37 -1.26
C GLY A 293 -7.23 27.99 -1.95
N MET A 294 -8.06 27.17 -2.56
CA MET A 294 -9.12 27.58 -3.50
C MET A 294 -10.39 26.73 -3.32
N HIS A 295 -11.50 27.14 -3.94
CA HIS A 295 -12.76 26.38 -4.00
C HIS A 295 -13.14 26.13 -5.46
N ALA A 296 -13.40 24.87 -5.83
CA ALA A 296 -13.79 24.50 -7.19
C ALA A 296 -15.21 25.02 -7.55
N PRO A 297 -15.49 25.41 -8.81
CA PRO A 297 -14.52 25.55 -9.90
C PRO A 297 -13.66 26.80 -9.74
N SER A 298 -12.34 26.66 -9.98
CA SER A 298 -11.37 27.76 -9.88
C SER A 298 -10.41 27.76 -11.08
N GLU A 299 -9.80 28.90 -11.38
CA GLU A 299 -8.82 29.06 -12.47
C GLU A 299 -7.84 30.19 -12.15
N VAL A 300 -6.54 29.90 -12.16
CA VAL A 300 -5.46 30.88 -11.97
C VAL A 300 -4.40 30.72 -13.06
N HIS A 301 -3.93 31.84 -13.63
CA HIS A 301 -2.98 31.86 -14.76
C HIS A 301 -1.66 32.52 -14.38
N TYR A 302 -0.55 32.00 -14.90
CA TYR A 302 0.78 32.57 -14.78
C TYR A 302 1.46 32.66 -16.14
N ALA A 303 2.17 33.76 -16.39
CA ALA A 303 3.14 33.84 -17.48
C ALA A 303 4.42 33.10 -17.07
N LEU A 304 4.94 32.26 -17.97
CA LEU A 304 6.19 31.54 -17.82
C LEU A 304 7.31 32.18 -18.65
N ASP A 305 6.96 32.80 -19.79
CA ASP A 305 7.89 33.38 -20.79
C ASP A 305 9.05 32.42 -21.18
N GLY A 306 8.79 31.11 -21.20
CA GLY A 306 9.77 30.06 -21.50
C GLY A 306 10.84 29.78 -20.42
N ASN A 307 10.75 30.39 -19.23
CA ASN A 307 11.84 30.36 -18.24
C ASN A 307 11.96 29.06 -17.40
N TYR A 308 10.95 28.20 -17.40
CA TYR A 308 10.87 27.04 -16.52
C TYR A 308 10.83 25.72 -17.29
N ASP A 309 11.25 24.64 -16.64
CA ASP A 309 11.21 23.26 -17.17
C ASP A 309 10.09 22.42 -16.56
N TYR A 310 9.80 22.62 -15.27
CA TYR A 310 8.81 21.83 -14.54
C TYR A 310 7.97 22.68 -13.58
N PHE A 311 6.67 22.37 -13.55
CA PHE A 311 5.75 22.68 -12.46
C PHE A 311 5.64 21.45 -11.56
N MET A 312 5.66 21.64 -10.24
CA MET A 312 5.40 20.61 -9.24
C MET A 312 4.47 21.15 -8.15
N ALA A 313 3.58 20.30 -7.64
CA ALA A 313 2.71 20.59 -6.51
C ALA A 313 2.27 19.30 -5.84
N PHE A 314 1.87 19.38 -4.57
CA PHE A 314 0.96 18.43 -3.97
C PHE A 314 -0.46 18.91 -4.25
N ILE A 315 -1.32 18.04 -4.77
CA ILE A 315 -2.74 18.33 -4.98
C ILE A 315 -3.58 17.52 -4.00
N GLY A 316 -4.63 18.12 -3.46
CA GLY A 316 -5.53 17.43 -2.55
C GLY A 316 -6.68 18.30 -2.05
N HIS A 317 -7.58 17.66 -1.34
CA HIS A 317 -8.74 18.28 -0.72
C HIS A 317 -8.34 18.86 0.63
N ASP A 318 -8.66 20.12 0.94
CA ASP A 318 -8.34 20.67 2.25
C ASP A 318 -9.25 20.02 3.30
N ASP A 319 -8.68 19.75 4.48
CA ASP A 319 -9.36 19.12 5.60
C ASP A 319 -10.49 20.03 6.16
N GLU A 320 -10.40 21.36 6.02
CA GLU A 320 -11.39 22.34 6.49
C GLU A 320 -12.77 22.15 5.88
N ALA A 321 -12.82 21.63 4.64
CA ALA A 321 -14.06 21.29 3.95
C ALA A 321 -14.89 20.25 4.71
N ASN A 322 -14.25 19.41 5.54
CA ASN A 322 -14.92 18.48 6.45
C ASN A 322 -15.96 17.56 5.74
N GLY A 323 -15.65 17.15 4.50
CA GLY A 323 -16.55 16.51 3.55
C GLY A 323 -16.34 17.04 2.14
N GLY A 324 -17.17 16.60 1.18
CA GLY A 324 -17.11 16.98 -0.23
C GLY A 324 -17.35 15.80 -1.17
N ASN A 325 -17.71 16.07 -2.43
CA ASN A 325 -17.82 15.02 -3.48
C ASN A 325 -16.53 14.86 -4.31
N GLY A 326 -15.50 15.63 -3.98
CA GLY A 326 -14.14 15.52 -4.50
C GLY A 326 -13.84 16.45 -5.67
N VAL A 327 -12.59 16.88 -5.74
CA VAL A 327 -12.12 17.93 -6.67
C VAL A 327 -11.25 17.32 -7.76
N ILE A 328 -11.41 17.82 -8.99
CA ILE A 328 -10.61 17.40 -10.15
C ILE A 328 -9.64 18.53 -10.52
N PHE A 329 -8.35 18.27 -10.35
CA PHE A 329 -7.27 19.20 -10.66
C PHE A 329 -6.87 19.08 -12.13
N LYS A 330 -6.70 20.20 -12.82
CA LYS A 330 -6.34 20.26 -14.24
C LYS A 330 -5.19 21.25 -14.44
N VAL A 331 -4.17 20.82 -15.18
CA VAL A 331 -3.03 21.67 -15.54
C VAL A 331 -3.04 21.84 -17.06
N VAL A 332 -3.12 23.10 -17.48
CA VAL A 332 -3.07 23.50 -18.88
C VAL A 332 -1.77 24.28 -19.11
N VAL A 333 -1.05 23.90 -20.15
CA VAL A 333 0.22 24.51 -20.55
C VAL A 333 0.01 25.08 -21.94
N ASP A 334 0.21 26.39 -22.07
CA ASP A 334 -0.29 27.19 -23.18
C ASP A 334 -1.79 26.95 -23.45
N ASP A 335 -2.14 26.27 -24.54
CA ASP A 335 -3.52 25.94 -24.92
C ASP A 335 -3.92 24.47 -24.63
N ASP A 336 -2.97 23.60 -24.26
CA ASP A 336 -3.19 22.15 -24.11
C ASP A 336 -3.36 21.71 -22.65
N THR A 337 -4.44 20.99 -22.33
CA THR A 337 -4.60 20.30 -21.04
C THR A 337 -3.66 19.11 -20.98
N VAL A 338 -2.56 19.24 -20.24
CA VAL A 338 -1.50 18.21 -20.13
C VAL A 338 -1.67 17.27 -18.94
N TYR A 339 -2.51 17.63 -17.97
CA TYR A 339 -2.88 16.78 -16.84
C TYR A 339 -4.31 17.06 -16.38
N GLU A 340 -5.02 15.98 -16.02
CA GLU A 340 -6.30 15.98 -15.32
C GLU A 340 -6.22 14.86 -14.28
N SER A 341 -6.51 15.18 -13.01
CA SER A 341 -6.46 14.20 -11.92
C SER A 341 -7.69 13.29 -11.94
N ARG A 342 -7.61 12.20 -11.18
CA ARG A 342 -8.81 11.57 -10.60
C ARG A 342 -9.57 12.57 -9.71
N SER A 343 -10.82 12.27 -9.35
CA SER A 343 -11.45 12.97 -8.22
C SER A 343 -10.63 12.72 -6.95
N MET A 344 -10.18 13.81 -6.32
CA MET A 344 -9.46 13.82 -5.04
C MET A 344 -10.48 14.05 -3.94
N CYS A 345 -10.68 13.08 -3.04
CA CYS A 345 -11.73 13.14 -2.02
C CYS A 345 -11.17 13.61 -0.66
N TRP A 346 -12.05 14.18 0.18
CA TRP A 346 -11.71 14.58 1.54
C TRP A 346 -11.11 13.42 2.35
N GLY A 347 -10.04 13.69 3.11
CA GLY A 347 -9.32 12.70 3.90
C GLY A 347 -8.39 11.77 3.12
N GLU A 348 -8.27 11.91 1.79
CA GLU A 348 -7.24 11.21 1.02
C GLU A 348 -5.89 11.94 1.06
N PRO A 349 -4.74 11.22 1.16
CA PRO A 349 -3.43 11.84 1.09
C PRO A 349 -3.19 12.60 -0.21
N ALA A 350 -2.48 13.74 -0.12
CA ALA A 350 -2.12 14.56 -1.27
C ALA A 350 -1.32 13.78 -2.33
N GLU A 351 -1.65 14.01 -3.61
CA GLU A 351 -0.97 13.39 -4.75
C GLU A 351 0.11 14.34 -5.28
N LEU A 352 1.37 13.87 -5.38
CA LEU A 352 2.46 14.66 -5.95
C LEU A 352 2.38 14.66 -7.47
N ILE A 353 2.28 15.83 -8.08
CA ILE A 353 2.36 16.02 -9.54
C ILE A 353 3.68 16.66 -9.96
N LYS A 354 4.17 16.27 -11.14
CA LYS A 354 5.32 16.88 -11.83
C LYS A 354 5.00 16.97 -13.32
N ILE A 355 4.79 18.20 -13.80
CA ILE A 355 4.36 18.52 -15.16
C ILE A 355 5.50 19.22 -15.89
N GLN A 356 5.82 18.80 -17.11
CA GLN A 356 6.83 19.49 -17.91
C GLN A 356 6.24 20.75 -18.56
N VAL A 357 6.95 21.87 -18.42
CA VAL A 357 6.59 23.19 -18.98
C VAL A 357 7.74 23.81 -19.80
N THR A 358 8.80 23.05 -20.10
CA THR A 358 9.98 23.49 -20.88
C THR A 358 9.61 24.29 -22.13
N GLY A 359 9.84 25.60 -22.08
CA GLY A 359 9.65 26.51 -23.22
C GLY A 359 8.20 26.90 -23.53
N ALA A 360 7.26 26.66 -22.61
CA ALA A 360 5.90 27.18 -22.68
C ALA A 360 5.84 28.67 -22.27
N ASP A 361 4.88 29.41 -22.82
CA ASP A 361 4.68 30.83 -22.52
C ASP A 361 3.75 31.03 -21.31
N THR A 362 2.80 30.12 -21.06
CA THR A 362 1.84 30.22 -19.95
C THR A 362 1.53 28.89 -19.25
N LEU A 363 1.16 29.01 -17.97
CA LEU A 363 0.63 27.94 -17.11
C LEU A 363 -0.74 28.36 -16.60
N ARG A 364 -1.71 27.43 -16.63
CA ARG A 364 -3.01 27.63 -15.99
C ARG A 364 -3.32 26.44 -15.09
N LEU A 365 -3.68 26.74 -13.86
CA LEU A 365 -4.06 25.77 -12.83
C LEU A 365 -5.57 25.92 -12.62
N LEU A 366 -6.33 24.84 -12.83
CA LEU A 366 -7.78 24.84 -12.73
C LEU A 366 -8.26 23.73 -11.80
N MET A 367 -9.30 24.02 -11.01
CA MET A 367 -10.09 23.00 -10.32
C MET A 367 -11.46 22.92 -10.96
N ASP A 368 -11.94 21.70 -11.15
CA ASP A 368 -13.27 21.38 -11.66
C ASP A 368 -14.01 20.55 -10.61
N HIS A 369 -15.33 20.70 -10.56
CA HIS A 369 -16.17 20.13 -9.51
C HIS A 369 -16.79 18.80 -9.98
N ASN A 370 -16.77 17.76 -9.15
CA ASN A 370 -17.10 16.39 -9.61
C ASN A 370 -18.61 16.14 -9.82
N ALA A 371 -19.47 16.65 -8.92
CA ALA A 371 -20.91 16.32 -8.95
C ALA A 371 -21.83 17.48 -8.54
N ASP A 372 -21.56 18.10 -7.39
CA ASP A 372 -22.08 19.41 -6.97
C ASP A 372 -20.90 20.37 -6.74
N MET A 373 -21.16 21.56 -6.18
CA MET A 373 -20.18 22.62 -5.89
C MET A 373 -20.13 22.86 -4.36
N GLY A 374 -20.05 21.78 -3.59
CA GLY A 374 -20.39 21.76 -2.16
C GLY A 374 -19.25 21.21 -1.32
N TRP A 375 -18.61 22.09 -0.55
CA TRP A 375 -17.42 21.78 0.26
C TRP A 375 -16.20 21.38 -0.59
N ASP A 376 -16.03 21.98 -1.77
CA ASP A 376 -14.93 21.66 -2.68
C ASP A 376 -13.70 22.56 -2.43
N HIS A 377 -13.31 22.76 -1.15
CA HIS A 377 -12.07 23.45 -0.80
C HIS A 377 -10.88 22.51 -1.04
N ALA A 378 -9.89 22.97 -1.78
CA ALA A 378 -8.76 22.16 -2.24
C ALA A 378 -7.57 23.04 -2.57
N ASP A 379 -6.36 22.45 -2.54
CA ASP A 379 -5.12 23.21 -2.58
C ASP A 379 -4.13 22.75 -3.65
N TRP A 380 -3.44 23.73 -4.22
CA TRP A 380 -2.16 23.54 -4.87
C TRP A 380 -1.06 23.74 -3.82
N ALA A 381 -0.89 22.74 -2.96
CA ALA A 381 0.02 22.77 -1.82
C ALA A 381 1.50 22.60 -2.26
N ASP A 382 2.40 23.37 -1.64
CA ASP A 382 3.83 23.48 -2.01
C ASP A 382 4.05 23.69 -3.53
N ALA A 383 3.13 24.41 -4.19
CA ALA A 383 3.13 24.62 -5.62
C ALA A 383 4.32 25.49 -6.07
N ILE A 384 5.17 24.94 -6.96
CA ILE A 384 6.44 25.53 -7.38
C ILE A 384 6.70 25.38 -8.88
N LEU A 385 7.51 26.30 -9.41
CA LEU A 385 8.11 26.25 -10.73
C LEU A 385 9.65 26.20 -10.62
N TYR A 386 10.31 25.46 -11.52
CA TYR A 386 11.77 25.44 -11.57
C TYR A 386 12.34 25.15 -12.96
N ASN A 387 13.60 25.56 -13.13
CA ASN A 387 14.42 25.34 -14.32
C ASN A 387 15.54 24.33 -13.99
N LEU A 388 15.96 23.50 -14.94
CA LEU A 388 17.00 22.50 -14.72
C LEU A 388 18.41 23.10 -14.59
N GLU A 389 18.70 24.22 -15.26
CA GLU A 389 19.99 24.91 -15.17
C GLU A 389 20.18 25.60 -13.80
N SER A 390 19.10 26.01 -13.12
CA SER A 390 19.17 26.70 -11.83
C SER A 390 19.45 25.79 -10.63
N GLN A 391 19.26 24.46 -10.75
CA GLN A 391 19.39 23.51 -9.63
C GLN A 391 20.82 23.36 -9.06
N GLY A 392 21.82 23.97 -9.68
CA GLY A 392 23.24 23.78 -9.33
C GLY A 392 23.76 22.37 -9.61
N VAL A 393 22.93 21.50 -10.20
CA VAL A 393 23.30 20.18 -10.70
C VAL A 393 24.24 20.37 -11.88
N GLU A 394 25.45 19.81 -11.81
CA GLU A 394 26.24 19.56 -13.02
C GLU A 394 25.36 18.76 -13.97
N SER A 395 24.94 19.38 -15.08
CA SER A 395 24.05 18.76 -16.04
C SER A 395 24.56 17.35 -16.36
N GLN A 396 23.71 16.35 -16.12
CA GLN A 396 23.90 15.01 -16.67
C GLN A 396 23.62 15.03 -18.18
N THR A 397 24.41 15.84 -18.90
CA THR A 397 25.19 15.38 -20.04
C THR A 397 25.55 13.91 -19.84
N ALA A 398 24.68 13.02 -20.34
CA ALA A 398 24.81 11.58 -20.17
C ALA A 398 26.20 11.18 -20.68
N ILE A 399 27.13 10.89 -19.77
CA ILE A 399 28.57 11.18 -19.95
C ILE A 399 29.06 10.56 -21.26
N LEU A 400 29.10 11.38 -22.31
CA LEU A 400 29.18 10.86 -23.66
C LEU A 400 30.55 10.20 -23.82
N PRO A 401 30.60 8.87 -24.04
CA PRO A 401 31.82 8.10 -23.85
C PRO A 401 33.02 8.76 -24.52
N THR A 402 34.05 9.15 -23.78
CA THR A 402 35.21 9.85 -24.39
C THR A 402 35.98 8.97 -25.37
N THR A 403 35.72 7.66 -25.35
CA THR A 403 36.24 6.65 -26.27
C THR A 403 35.13 5.75 -26.80
N THR A 404 35.26 5.28 -28.04
CA THR A 404 34.45 4.18 -28.58
C THR A 404 35.11 2.85 -28.23
N GLU A 405 34.44 2.02 -27.41
CA GLU A 405 34.97 0.74 -26.93
C GLU A 405 33.91 -0.38 -26.91
N LEU A 406 34.33 -1.60 -27.23
CA LEU A 406 33.64 -2.84 -26.88
C LEU A 406 34.06 -3.23 -25.46
N ILE A 407 33.20 -3.02 -24.46
CA ILE A 407 33.55 -3.13 -23.02
C ILE A 407 33.66 -4.59 -22.59
N GLY A 408 32.77 -5.46 -23.08
CA GLY A 408 32.77 -6.87 -22.70
C GLY A 408 31.42 -7.53 -22.92
N ASN A 409 31.21 -8.64 -22.23
CA ASN A 409 29.92 -9.31 -22.14
C ASN A 409 29.75 -9.94 -20.74
N TYR A 410 28.53 -9.92 -20.21
CA TYR A 410 28.22 -10.49 -18.90
C TYR A 410 26.90 -11.30 -18.94
N PRO A 411 26.84 -12.51 -18.33
CA PRO A 411 27.98 -13.24 -17.75
C PRO A 411 28.99 -13.72 -18.81
N ASN A 412 30.19 -14.10 -18.38
CA ASN A 412 31.23 -14.74 -19.21
C ASN A 412 32.16 -15.58 -18.30
N PRO A 413 32.06 -16.93 -18.26
CA PRO A 413 31.27 -17.79 -19.14
C PRO A 413 29.75 -17.57 -19.03
N PHE A 414 28.98 -18.04 -20.02
CA PHE A 414 27.53 -17.85 -20.08
C PHE A 414 26.78 -19.10 -20.54
N ASN A 415 25.52 -19.25 -20.11
CA ASN A 415 24.64 -20.36 -20.49
C ASN A 415 23.16 -19.93 -20.46
N PRO A 416 22.40 -20.02 -21.56
CA PRO A 416 22.83 -19.85 -22.94
C PRO A 416 22.97 -18.36 -23.32
N ALA A 417 22.59 -17.44 -22.43
CA ALA A 417 22.43 -16.01 -22.74
C ALA A 417 23.48 -15.11 -22.05
N THR A 418 23.89 -14.04 -22.74
CA THR A 418 24.82 -13.02 -22.27
C THR A 418 24.45 -11.64 -22.83
N THR A 419 24.82 -10.57 -22.12
CA THR A 419 24.66 -9.20 -22.59
C THR A 419 26.02 -8.64 -23.00
N ILE A 420 26.21 -8.40 -24.29
CA ILE A 420 27.37 -7.70 -24.84
C ILE A 420 27.19 -6.20 -24.61
N VAL A 421 28.22 -5.53 -24.09
CA VAL A 421 28.20 -4.10 -23.77
C VAL A 421 29.25 -3.36 -24.59
N PHE A 422 28.86 -2.26 -25.22
CA PHE A 422 29.76 -1.36 -25.93
C PHE A 422 29.36 0.11 -25.75
N GLN A 423 30.28 1.02 -26.05
CA GLN A 423 30.09 2.46 -25.93
C GLN A 423 30.58 3.19 -27.19
N LEU A 424 29.91 4.28 -27.56
CA LEU A 424 30.23 5.11 -28.73
C LEU A 424 30.50 6.56 -28.31
N HIS A 425 31.63 7.10 -28.75
CA HIS A 425 31.97 8.51 -28.54
C HIS A 425 31.23 9.47 -29.48
N LYS A 426 30.93 9.03 -30.70
CA LYS A 426 30.22 9.82 -31.72
C LYS A 426 29.28 8.91 -32.52
N PRO A 427 28.17 9.45 -33.07
CA PRO A 427 27.26 8.69 -33.91
C PRO A 427 27.95 7.93 -35.04
N ALA A 428 27.67 6.64 -35.15
CA ALA A 428 28.34 5.74 -36.07
C ALA A 428 27.39 4.62 -36.57
N LYS A 429 27.69 4.08 -37.77
CA LYS A 429 27.15 2.76 -38.13
C LYS A 429 27.87 1.69 -37.31
N VAL A 430 27.10 0.89 -36.59
CA VAL A 430 27.56 -0.26 -35.81
C VAL A 430 27.28 -1.55 -36.56
N GLU A 431 28.32 -2.36 -36.71
CA GLU A 431 28.26 -3.76 -37.11
C GLU A 431 28.79 -4.60 -35.92
N LEU A 432 27.91 -5.38 -35.28
CA LEU A 432 28.27 -6.32 -34.21
C LEU A 432 28.03 -7.74 -34.71
N GLU A 433 29.10 -8.52 -34.81
CA GLU A 433 29.10 -9.85 -35.44
C GLU A 433 29.78 -10.89 -34.56
N VAL A 434 29.27 -12.12 -34.56
CA VAL A 434 29.84 -13.26 -33.82
C VAL A 434 30.44 -14.27 -34.80
N PHE A 435 31.57 -14.86 -34.43
CA PHE A 435 32.36 -15.82 -35.21
C PHE A 435 32.74 -17.02 -34.34
N ASN A 436 32.94 -18.17 -34.98
CA ASN A 436 33.56 -19.33 -34.32
C ASN A 436 35.09 -19.19 -34.29
N ILE A 437 35.78 -20.13 -33.65
CA ILE A 437 37.25 -20.13 -33.52
C ILE A 437 38.00 -20.27 -34.86
N LEU A 438 37.31 -20.72 -35.92
CA LEU A 438 37.83 -20.80 -37.29
C LEU A 438 37.67 -19.48 -38.08
N GLY A 439 37.12 -18.43 -37.44
CA GLY A 439 36.86 -17.13 -38.07
C GLY A 439 35.65 -17.11 -39.01
N GLN A 440 34.85 -18.18 -39.05
CA GLN A 440 33.60 -18.23 -39.82
C GLN A 440 32.52 -17.43 -39.09
N LYS A 441 31.76 -16.59 -39.80
CA LYS A 441 30.67 -15.81 -39.19
C LYS A 441 29.50 -16.72 -38.80
N VAL A 442 29.04 -16.56 -37.56
CA VAL A 442 27.94 -17.32 -36.96
C VAL A 442 26.64 -16.52 -37.00
N THR A 443 26.68 -15.23 -36.65
CA THR A 443 25.52 -14.33 -36.73
C THR A 443 25.94 -12.86 -36.76
N THR A 444 25.01 -11.97 -37.11
CA THR A 444 25.14 -10.50 -37.02
C THR A 444 24.06 -9.99 -36.07
N LEU A 445 24.46 -9.54 -34.89
CA LEU A 445 23.57 -9.07 -33.82
C LEU A 445 23.10 -7.63 -34.04
N VAL A 446 23.94 -6.81 -34.69
CA VAL A 446 23.66 -5.39 -34.96
C VAL A 446 24.22 -5.01 -36.33
N ASN A 447 23.44 -4.27 -37.12
CA ASN A 447 23.85 -3.70 -38.41
C ASN A 447 23.08 -2.39 -38.70
N LYS A 448 23.15 -1.40 -37.78
CA LYS A 448 22.41 -0.12 -37.90
C LYS A 448 23.21 1.07 -37.36
N ARG A 449 22.72 2.29 -37.59
CA ARG A 449 23.27 3.50 -36.97
C ARG A 449 22.86 3.58 -35.50
N TYR A 450 23.78 4.08 -34.68
CA TYR A 450 23.59 4.49 -33.29
C TYR A 450 24.25 5.86 -33.10
N ASP A 451 23.84 6.57 -32.06
CA ASP A 451 24.39 7.86 -31.68
C ASP A 451 25.54 7.70 -30.67
N ALA A 452 25.91 8.76 -29.94
CA ALA A 452 26.87 8.62 -28.84
C ALA A 452 26.14 8.07 -27.59
N GLY A 453 26.80 7.21 -26.81
CA GLY A 453 26.20 6.59 -25.62
C GLY A 453 26.67 5.15 -25.36
N VAL A 454 26.10 4.51 -24.34
CA VAL A 454 26.41 3.14 -23.91
C VAL A 454 25.25 2.20 -24.26
N TYR A 455 25.56 1.06 -24.88
CA TYR A 455 24.59 0.13 -25.45
C TYR A 455 24.81 -1.30 -24.96
N ARG A 456 23.69 -2.00 -24.72
CA ARG A 456 23.63 -3.35 -24.16
C ARG A 456 22.82 -4.24 -25.11
N ILE A 457 23.44 -5.30 -25.65
CA ILE A 457 22.85 -6.23 -26.63
C ILE A 457 22.80 -7.62 -26.02
N LYS A 458 21.59 -8.14 -25.78
CA LYS A 458 21.39 -9.53 -25.36
C LYS A 458 21.61 -10.49 -26.55
N TRP A 459 22.24 -11.64 -26.30
CA TRP A 459 22.36 -12.75 -27.25
C TRP A 459 22.28 -14.09 -26.50
N ASP A 460 21.65 -15.08 -27.12
CA ASP A 460 21.17 -16.34 -26.53
C ASP A 460 21.85 -17.59 -27.11
N ALA A 461 23.06 -17.42 -27.66
CA ALA A 461 23.83 -18.45 -28.34
C ALA A 461 23.13 -19.07 -29.58
N THR A 462 22.43 -18.23 -30.35
CA THR A 462 21.84 -18.57 -31.65
C THR A 462 22.74 -18.22 -32.84
N SER A 463 22.64 -19.07 -33.87
CA SER A 463 23.18 -18.92 -35.22
C SER A 463 22.22 -18.12 -36.12
N TYR A 464 22.68 -17.69 -37.31
CA TYR A 464 21.87 -16.94 -38.29
C TYR A 464 20.62 -17.67 -38.80
N ASP A 465 20.60 -19.00 -38.68
CA ASP A 465 19.51 -19.91 -39.04
C ASP A 465 18.60 -20.27 -37.85
N GLY A 466 18.79 -19.63 -36.68
CA GLY A 466 18.14 -19.99 -35.42
C GLY A 466 18.75 -21.22 -34.74
N GLY A 467 19.78 -21.85 -35.33
CA GLY A 467 20.46 -23.00 -34.76
C GLY A 467 21.09 -22.70 -33.40
N ARG A 468 20.90 -23.58 -32.43
CA ARG A 468 21.52 -23.48 -31.09
C ARG A 468 22.99 -23.90 -31.14
N LEU A 469 23.88 -23.07 -30.61
CA LEU A 469 25.33 -23.32 -30.62
C LEU A 469 25.79 -24.30 -29.53
N THR A 470 26.96 -24.91 -29.76
CA THR A 470 27.64 -25.84 -28.86
C THR A 470 28.56 -25.13 -27.88
N SER A 471 28.74 -25.69 -26.68
CA SER A 471 29.68 -25.22 -25.66
C SER A 471 31.10 -25.02 -26.25
N GLY A 472 31.74 -23.87 -26.01
CA GLY A 472 33.01 -23.53 -26.65
C GLY A 472 33.35 -22.04 -26.68
N VAL A 473 34.48 -21.72 -27.32
CA VAL A 473 34.99 -20.34 -27.49
C VAL A 473 34.50 -19.73 -28.80
N TYR A 474 33.86 -18.57 -28.70
CA TYR A 474 33.43 -17.74 -29.81
C TYR A 474 34.15 -16.39 -29.76
N LEU A 475 34.23 -15.69 -30.89
CA LEU A 475 34.77 -14.34 -30.98
C LEU A 475 33.66 -13.38 -31.40
N TYR A 476 33.63 -12.17 -30.85
CA TYR A 476 32.70 -11.12 -31.28
C TYR A 476 33.46 -9.85 -31.66
N ARG A 477 33.02 -9.24 -32.77
CA ARG A 477 33.62 -8.07 -33.38
C ARG A 477 32.63 -6.92 -33.40
N LEU A 478 33.00 -5.82 -32.76
CA LEU A 478 32.36 -4.52 -32.94
C LEU A 478 33.14 -3.74 -33.99
N LYS A 479 32.44 -3.23 -35.00
CA LYS A 479 32.97 -2.26 -35.97
C LYS A 479 32.07 -1.02 -35.95
N ALA A 480 32.67 0.12 -35.61
CA ALA A 480 32.01 1.41 -35.46
C ALA A 480 32.79 2.47 -36.26
N GLY A 481 32.32 2.78 -37.47
CA GLY A 481 33.05 3.64 -38.41
C GLY A 481 34.44 3.08 -38.74
N LYS A 482 35.51 3.80 -38.34
CA LYS A 482 36.91 3.37 -38.52
C LYS A 482 37.42 2.45 -37.40
N ILE A 483 36.72 2.35 -36.27
CA ILE A 483 37.18 1.59 -35.10
C ILE A 483 36.68 0.15 -35.22
N THR A 484 37.58 -0.81 -35.02
CA THR A 484 37.23 -2.24 -34.88
C THR A 484 37.82 -2.77 -33.57
N LYS A 485 37.02 -3.51 -32.80
CA LYS A 485 37.40 -4.17 -31.55
C LYS A 485 36.90 -5.61 -31.58
N VAL A 486 37.68 -6.54 -31.03
CA VAL A 486 37.33 -7.97 -30.94
C VAL A 486 37.52 -8.45 -29.50
N ARG A 487 36.59 -9.25 -28.99
CA ARG A 487 36.67 -9.92 -27.67
C ARG A 487 36.22 -11.38 -27.78
N LYS A 488 36.43 -12.15 -26.71
CA LYS A 488 36.10 -13.59 -26.62
C LYS A 488 34.87 -13.87 -25.75
N LEU A 489 34.04 -14.78 -26.21
CA LEU A 489 32.86 -15.36 -25.57
C LEU A 489 33.19 -16.80 -25.17
N LEU A 490 32.84 -17.23 -23.96
CA LEU A 490 32.92 -18.64 -23.55
C LEU A 490 31.52 -19.16 -23.21
N LEU A 491 30.93 -19.90 -24.15
CA LEU A 491 29.63 -20.54 -23.99
C LEU A 491 29.82 -21.85 -23.22
N LEU A 492 29.08 -21.99 -22.12
CA LEU A 492 28.86 -23.26 -21.44
C LEU A 492 27.42 -23.71 -21.70
N ARG A 493 27.24 -25.01 -21.86
CA ARG A 493 25.98 -25.75 -21.94
C ARG A 493 26.33 -27.20 -21.64
#